data_AF-A0A7W8XSK6-F1
#
_entry.id   AF-A0A7W8XSK6-F1
#
_cell.length_a   1.000
_cell.length_b   1.000
_cell.length_c   1.000
_cell.angle_alpha   90.00
_cell.angle_beta   90.00
_cell.angle_gamma   90.00
#
_symmetry.space_group_name_H-M   'P 1'
#
loop_
_entity.id
_entity.type
_entity.pdbx_description
1 polymer ?
#
loop_
_entity_poly.entity_id
_entity_poly.type
_entity_poly.pdbx_seq_one_letter_code
_entity_poly.pdbx_strand_id
1 'polypeptide(L)'
;MNADMIAAWAAQNGFHSLNASNFRRQDDARTITIEIKKMSVVLIDERPGSRPRLVSRLFKDMRSAIESGRFEGLLPAGYLP
;
A
#
# COMPACT_ATOMS: atom_id res chain seq x y z
N MET A 1 -12.07 -3.38 10.35
CA MET A 1 -10.92 -2.64 9.79
C MET A 1 -11.45 -1.42 9.06
N ASN A 2 -10.90 -0.24 9.31
CA ASN A 2 -11.37 1.04 8.76
C ASN A 2 -10.19 1.84 8.16
N ALA A 3 -10.47 3.03 7.63
CA ALA A 3 -9.46 3.92 7.05
C ALA A 3 -8.34 4.27 8.04
N ASP A 4 -8.67 4.56 9.30
CA ASP A 4 -7.69 4.94 10.33
C ASP A 4 -6.68 3.83 10.62
N MET A 5 -7.15 2.58 10.68
CA MET A 5 -6.27 1.42 10.85
C MET A 5 -5.28 1.28 9.67
N ILE A 6 -5.71 1.59 8.45
CA ILE A 6 -4.83 1.54 7.27
C ILE A 6 -3.84 2.70 7.29
N ALA A 7 -4.27 3.90 7.65
CA ALA A 7 -3.40 5.05 7.81
C ALA A 7 -2.30 4.79 8.85
N ALA A 8 -2.67 4.22 10.01
CA ALA A 8 -1.73 3.84 11.05
C ALA A 8 -0.73 2.78 10.57
N TRP A 9 -1.22 1.74 9.90
CA TRP A 9 -0.36 0.71 9.33
C TRP A 9 0.59 1.27 8.25
N ALA A 10 0.11 2.17 7.38
CA ALA A 10 0.94 2.79 6.34
C ALA A 10 2.08 3.60 6.98
N ALA A 11 1.79 4.40 8.00
CA ALA A 11 2.80 5.15 8.75
C ALA A 11 3.84 4.22 9.40
N GLN A 12 3.40 3.10 10.01
CA GLN A 12 4.30 2.10 10.60
C GLN A 12 5.18 1.38 9.56
N ASN A 13 4.77 1.35 8.30
CA ASN A 13 5.49 0.69 7.20
C ASN A 13 6.33 1.66 6.34
N GLY A 14 6.59 2.87 6.86
CA GLY A 14 7.45 3.86 6.22
C GLY A 14 6.76 4.66 5.11
N PHE A 15 5.42 4.70 5.06
CA PHE A 15 4.71 5.59 4.16
C PHE A 15 4.48 6.95 4.81
N HIS A 16 4.70 8.01 4.04
CA HIS A 16 4.40 9.38 4.43
C HIS A 16 3.04 9.81 3.89
N SER A 17 2.25 10.51 4.69
CA SER A 17 0.97 11.07 4.24
C SER A 17 1.21 12.21 3.25
N LEU A 18 0.59 12.14 2.08
CA LEU A 18 0.48 13.23 1.12
C LEU A 18 -0.78 14.06 1.39
N ASN A 19 -1.85 13.39 1.81
CA ASN A 19 -3.09 13.97 2.29
C ASN A 19 -3.84 12.95 3.18
N ALA A 20 -5.05 13.31 3.61
CA ALA A 20 -5.87 12.49 4.51
C ALA A 20 -6.11 11.04 4.03
N SER A 21 -6.05 10.79 2.71
CA SER A 21 -6.34 9.47 2.14
C SER A 21 -5.19 8.88 1.32
N ASN A 22 -4.11 9.61 1.07
CA ASN A 22 -3.01 9.17 0.21
C ASN A 22 -1.71 9.11 1.00
N PHE A 23 -1.03 7.97 0.89
CA PHE A 23 0.23 7.68 1.56
C PHE A 23 1.24 7.22 0.54
N ARG A 24 2.49 7.67 0.63
CA ARG A 24 3.54 7.33 -0.33
C ARG A 24 4.82 6.91 0.38
N ARG A 25 5.41 5.82 -0.11
CA ARG A 25 6.76 5.36 0.25
C ARG A 25 7.60 5.35 -1.01
N GLN A 26 8.81 5.85 -0.91
CA GLN A 26 9.80 5.78 -1.97
C GLN A 26 11.00 4.99 -1.46
N ASP A 27 11.45 4.04 -2.25
CA ASP A 27 12.74 3.37 -2.09
C ASP A 27 13.59 3.63 -3.35
N ASP A 28 14.86 3.20 -3.34
CA ASP A 28 15.79 3.48 -4.44
C ASP A 28 15.36 2.88 -5.79
N ALA A 29 14.43 1.91 -5.79
CA ALA A 29 14.03 1.15 -6.97
C ALA A 29 12.56 1.34 -7.37
N ARG A 30 11.71 1.91 -6.51
CA ARG A 30 10.28 2.12 -6.77
C ARG A 30 9.62 3.17 -5.87
N THR A 31 8.54 3.72 -6.38
CA THR A 31 7.59 4.53 -5.62
C THR A 31 6.30 3.75 -5.44
N ILE A 32 5.85 3.60 -4.20
CA ILE A 32 4.57 2.96 -3.88
C ILE A 32 3.63 4.01 -3.29
N THR A 33 2.45 4.16 -3.88
CA THR A 33 1.36 4.99 -3.36
C THR A 33 0.20 4.12 -2.91
N ILE A 34 -0.35 4.41 -1.73
CA ILE A 34 -1.57 3.82 -1.18
C ILE A 34 -2.65 4.89 -1.18
N GLU A 35 -3.73 4.64 -1.90
CA GLU A 35 -4.93 5.47 -1.85
C GLU A 35 -6.02 4.75 -1.05
N ILE A 36 -6.43 5.34 0.07
CA ILE A 36 -7.54 4.87 0.88
C ILE A 36 -8.85 5.41 0.28
N LYS A 37 -9.73 4.48 -0.09
CA LYS A 37 -11.10 4.75 -0.53
C LYS A 37 -12.07 4.24 0.54
N LYS A 38 -13.36 4.52 0.38
CA LYS A 38 -14.39 4.26 1.41
C LYS A 38 -14.32 2.86 2.05
N MET A 39 -14.09 1.81 1.26
CA MET A 39 -14.06 0.41 1.74
C MET A 39 -12.86 -0.39 1.23
N SER A 40 -11.91 0.26 0.58
CA SER A 40 -10.84 -0.38 -0.17
C SER A 40 -9.60 0.48 -0.21
N VAL A 41 -8.47 -0.12 -0.57
CA VAL A 41 -7.28 0.61 -0.99
C VAL A 41 -6.97 0.34 -2.44
N VAL A 42 -6.24 1.27 -3.03
CA VAL A 42 -5.53 1.09 -4.29
C VAL A 42 -4.04 1.26 -4.02
N LEU A 43 -3.25 0.27 -4.42
CA LEU A 43 -1.80 0.29 -4.39
C LEU A 43 -1.30 0.59 -5.79
N ILE A 44 -0.43 1.57 -5.91
CA ILE A 44 0.21 1.99 -7.16
C ILE A 44 1.70 1.76 -6.98
N ASP A 45 2.27 0.77 -7.69
CA ASP A 45 3.71 0.46 -7.69
C ASP A 45 4.32 0.99 -9.00
N GLU A 46 5.12 2.04 -8.89
CA GLU A 46 5.82 2.70 -9.98
C GLU A 46 7.30 2.35 -9.92
N ARG A 47 7.82 1.70 -10.97
CA ARG A 47 9.24 1.35 -11.09
C ARG A 47 9.86 2.06 -12.28
N PRO A 48 11.09 2.61 -12.17
CA PRO A 48 11.77 3.21 -13.32
C PRO A 48 11.81 2.27 -14.52
N GLY A 49 11.48 2.80 -15.71
CA GLY A 49 11.45 2.02 -16.95
C GLY A 49 10.31 0.99 -17.07
N SER A 50 9.39 0.93 -16.12
CA SER A 50 8.23 0.03 -16.14
C SER A 50 6.91 0.79 -16.13
N ARG A 51 5.85 0.17 -16.65
CA ARG A 51 4.50 0.70 -16.49
C ARG A 51 4.05 0.58 -15.02
N PRO A 52 3.39 1.61 -14.45
CA PRO A 52 2.80 1.52 -13.13
C PRO A 52 1.88 0.32 -13.00
N ARG A 53 1.95 -0.36 -11.85
CA ARG A 53 1.07 -1.49 -11.54
C ARG A 53 0.05 -1.09 -10.49
N LEU A 54 -1.20 -1.48 -10.71
CA LEU A 54 -2.34 -1.11 -9.87
C LEU A 54 -2.94 -2.37 -9.23
N VAL A 55 -3.11 -2.35 -7.91
CA VAL A 55 -3.74 -3.44 -7.16
C VAL A 55 -4.79 -2.86 -6.23
N SER A 56 -6.05 -3.31 -6.33
CA SER A 56 -7.10 -2.94 -5.38
C SER A 56 -7.41 -4.08 -4.42
N ARG A 57 -7.67 -3.74 -3.15
CA ARG A 57 -8.03 -4.67 -2.08
C ARG A 57 -9.10 -4.06 -1.19
N LEU A 58 -10.08 -4.85 -0.77
CA LEU A 58 -11.03 -4.44 0.26
C LEU A 58 -10.34 -4.47 1.62
N PHE A 59 -10.82 -3.64 2.56
CA PHE A 59 -10.24 -3.60 3.91
C PHE A 59 -10.24 -4.97 4.60
N LYS A 60 -11.29 -5.78 4.38
CA LYS A 60 -11.39 -7.13 4.94
C LYS A 60 -10.29 -8.08 4.45
N ASP A 61 -9.81 -7.89 3.22
CA ASP A 61 -8.81 -8.76 2.58
C ASP A 61 -7.38 -8.35 2.97
N MET A 62 -7.21 -7.14 3.53
CA MET A 62 -5.91 -6.63 3.98
C MET A 62 -5.53 -7.05 5.40
N ARG A 63 -6.47 -7.68 6.13
CA ARG A 63 -6.30 -7.97 7.57
C ARG A 63 -5.02 -8.75 7.87
N SER A 64 -4.73 -9.79 7.10
CA SER A 64 -3.52 -10.61 7.27
C SER A 64 -2.23 -9.81 7.04
N ALA A 65 -2.20 -8.94 6.04
CA ALA A 65 -1.02 -8.12 5.78
C ALA A 65 -0.77 -7.08 6.89
N ILE A 66 -1.84 -6.47 7.42
CA ILE A 66 -1.73 -5.55 8.55
C ILE A 66 -1.27 -6.26 9.81
N GLU A 67 -1.85 -7.42 10.14
CA GLU A 67 -1.47 -8.20 11.31
C GLU A 67 -0.02 -8.70 11.22
N SER A 68 0.45 -9.03 10.02
CA SER A 68 1.85 -9.41 9.79
C SER A 68 2.83 -8.24 9.82
N GLY A 69 2.35 -7.00 9.68
CA GLY A 69 3.18 -5.82 9.49
C GLY A 69 4.03 -5.84 8.22
N ARG A 70 3.76 -6.75 7.26
CA ARG A 70 4.54 -6.90 6.03
C ARG A 70 3.77 -6.34 4.83
N PHE A 71 4.32 -5.30 4.22
CA PHE A 71 3.79 -4.70 3.00
C PHE A 71 3.70 -5.70 1.84
N GLU A 72 4.68 -6.59 1.75
CA GLU A 72 4.83 -7.58 0.68
C GLU A 72 3.63 -8.52 0.60
N GLY A 73 2.94 -8.77 1.72
CA GLY A 73 1.72 -9.57 1.78
C GLY A 73 0.51 -8.97 1.06
N LEU A 74 0.58 -7.68 0.69
CA LEU A 74 -0.47 -7.02 -0.10
C LEU A 74 -0.25 -7.12 -1.61
N LEU A 75 0.96 -7.46 -2.01
CA LEU A 75 1.34 -7.51 -3.41
C LEU A 75 1.04 -8.90 -3.99
N PRO A 76 0.62 -8.99 -5.27
CA PRO A 76 0.50 -10.27 -5.97
C PRO A 76 1.80 -11.08 -5.95
N ALA A 77 1.71 -12.41 -6.10
CA ALA A 77 2.90 -13.25 -6.28
C ALA A 77 3.74 -12.76 -7.49
N GLY A 78 5.06 -12.62 -7.31
CA GLY A 78 5.97 -12.01 -8.30
C GLY A 78 6.37 -10.55 -8.02
N TYR A 79 6.09 -10.04 -6.81
CA TYR A 79 6.45 -8.69 -6.36
C TYR A 79 7.61 -8.62 -5.35
N LEU A 80 8.18 -9.76 -4.97
CA LEU A 80 9.44 -9.85 -4.24
C LEU A 80 10.60 -9.89 -5.25
N PRO A 81 11.74 -9.22 -4.98
CA PRO A 81 12.96 -9.42 -5.75
C PRO A 81 13.44 -10.89 -5.71
#